data_AF-A0A2S9FS88-F1
#
_entry.id   AF-A0A2S9FS88-F1
#
_cell.length_a   1.000
_cell.length_b   1.000
_cell.length_c   1.000
_cell.angle_alpha   90.00
_cell.angle_beta   90.00
_cell.angle_gamma   90.00
#
_symmetry.space_group_name_H-M   'P 1'
#
loop_
_entity.id
_entity.type
_entity.pdbx_description
1 polymer ?
#
loop_
_entity_poly.entity_id
_entity_poly.type
_entity_poly.pdbx_seq_one_letter_code
_entity_poly.pdbx_strand_id
1 'polypeptide(L)'
;QELKDNYLYRMAGAALGIYGNTAAEAIYPNFTNDSAGAPLTGANKYVFRIPAGQLPPVNAFWSLTAYELPASSLVPNPINRYLINSPMLPSLV
;
A
#
# COMPACT_ATOMS: atom_id res chain seq x y z
N GLN A 1 -23.01 -1.89 1.90
CA GLN A 1 -24.10 -1.33 2.73
C GLN A 1 -23.86 0.15 3.05
N GLU A 2 -22.61 0.58 3.27
CA GLU A 2 -22.25 1.96 3.63
C GLU A 2 -22.62 3.03 2.60
N LEU A 3 -22.42 2.78 1.29
CA LEU A 3 -22.62 3.80 0.25
C LEU A 3 -24.09 4.03 -0.15
N LYS A 4 -25.03 3.17 0.28
CA LYS A 4 -26.49 3.26 0.01
C LYS A 4 -26.81 3.69 -1.44
N ASP A 5 -27.54 4.79 -1.61
CA ASP A 5 -27.98 5.34 -2.91
C ASP A 5 -27.00 6.39 -3.46
N ASN A 6 -25.79 6.49 -2.91
CA ASN A 6 -24.75 7.34 -3.48
C ASN A 6 -24.12 6.66 -4.70
N TYR A 7 -24.83 6.74 -5.83
CA TYR A 7 -24.44 6.10 -7.09
C TYR A 7 -23.10 6.59 -7.63
N LEU A 8 -22.75 7.87 -7.42
CA LEU A 8 -21.46 8.41 -7.84
C LEU A 8 -20.31 7.69 -7.12
N TYR A 9 -20.43 7.50 -5.81
CA TYR A 9 -19.38 6.86 -5.02
C TYR A 9 -19.34 5.35 -5.27
N ARG A 10 -20.50 4.73 -5.54
CA ARG A 10 -20.56 3.33 -5.96
C ARG A 10 -19.90 3.12 -7.31
N MET A 11 -20.11 4.02 -8.28
CA MET A 11 -19.43 3.99 -9.57
C MET A 11 -17.93 4.18 -9.40
N ALA A 12 -17.51 5.19 -8.63
CA ALA A 12 -16.09 5.44 -8.36
C ALA A 12 -15.42 4.21 -7.69
N GLY A 13 -16.05 3.62 -6.68
CA GLY A 13 -15.56 2.40 -6.03
C GLY A 13 -15.44 1.23 -7.02
N ALA A 14 -16.45 1.01 -7.87
CA ALA A 14 -16.39 -0.04 -8.88
C ALA A 14 -15.30 0.20 -9.94
N ALA A 15 -15.08 1.46 -10.34
CA ALA A 15 -14.07 1.82 -11.33
C ALA A 15 -12.64 1.75 -10.76
N LEU A 16 -12.45 2.08 -9.49
CA LEU A 16 -11.13 2.14 -8.84
C LEU A 16 -10.74 0.83 -8.13
N GLY A 17 -11.71 0.01 -7.72
CA GLY A 17 -11.47 -1.16 -6.89
C GLY A 17 -12.77 -1.93 -6.61
N ILE A 18 -13.35 -2.53 -7.65
CA ILE A 18 -14.54 -3.36 -7.51
C ILE A 18 -14.31 -4.46 -6.46
N TYR A 19 -15.30 -4.68 -5.61
CA TYR A 19 -15.24 -5.60 -4.46
C TYR A 19 -14.26 -5.19 -3.35
N GLY A 20 -13.83 -3.92 -3.32
CA GLY A 20 -13.04 -3.38 -2.22
C GLY A 20 -13.71 -3.50 -0.85
N ASN A 21 -12.89 -3.62 0.19
CA ASN A 21 -13.32 -3.60 1.58
C ASN A 21 -13.79 -2.21 2.01
N THR A 22 -14.51 -2.13 3.13
CA THR A 22 -14.80 -0.83 3.77
C THR A 22 -13.52 -0.23 4.33
N ALA A 23 -13.51 1.09 4.55
CA ALA A 23 -12.34 1.77 5.13
C ALA A 23 -12.02 1.31 6.56
N ALA A 24 -13.02 0.83 7.30
CA ALA A 24 -12.84 0.25 8.64
C ALA A 24 -12.10 -1.10 8.59
N GLU A 25 -12.24 -1.85 7.50
CA GLU A 25 -11.59 -3.15 7.30
C GLU A 25 -10.19 -3.01 6.68
N ALA A 26 -10.03 -2.17 5.65
CA ALA A 26 -8.73 -1.95 5.02
C ALA A 26 -8.64 -0.60 4.28
N ILE A 27 -7.45 0.00 4.31
CA ILE A 27 -7.08 1.19 3.55
C ILE A 27 -5.77 0.92 2.81
N TYR A 28 -5.65 1.41 1.58
CA TYR A 28 -4.49 1.17 0.70
C TYR A 28 -3.88 2.48 0.21
N PRO A 29 -3.03 3.16 1.01
CA PRO A 29 -2.29 4.32 0.53
C PRO A 29 -1.28 3.90 -0.56
N ASN A 30 -1.21 4.67 -1.65
CA ASN A 30 -0.24 4.47 -2.72
C ASN A 30 0.85 5.56 -2.68
N PHE A 31 2.10 5.15 -2.90
CA PHE A 31 3.24 6.06 -3.03
C PHE A 31 3.89 5.82 -4.39
N THR A 32 3.82 6.81 -5.28
CA THR A 32 4.39 6.73 -6.65
C THR A 32 5.58 7.67 -6.85
N ASN A 33 5.79 8.61 -5.93
CA ASN A 33 6.81 9.64 -5.99
C ASN A 33 7.63 9.66 -4.70
N ASP A 34 8.90 10.07 -4.79
CA ASP A 34 9.79 10.27 -3.66
C ASP A 34 9.54 11.61 -2.93
N SER A 35 10.35 11.91 -1.92
CA SER A 35 10.21 13.14 -1.12
C SER A 35 10.58 14.42 -1.88
N ALA A 36 11.21 14.32 -3.06
CA ALA A 36 11.45 15.45 -3.95
C ALA A 36 10.35 15.58 -5.04
N GLY A 37 9.36 14.68 -5.04
CA GLY A 37 8.29 14.64 -6.02
C GLY A 37 8.66 13.90 -7.31
N ALA A 38 9.85 13.32 -7.42
CA ALA A 38 10.25 12.55 -8.60
C ALA A 38 9.61 11.14 -8.57
N PRO A 39 9.28 10.53 -9.72
CA PRO A 39 8.74 9.18 -9.76
C PRO A 39 9.68 8.15 -9.13
N LEU A 40 9.13 7.21 -8.37
CA LEU A 40 9.90 6.08 -7.84
C LEU A 40 10.33 5.15 -8.99
N THR A 41 11.63 4.89 -9.09
CA THR A 41 12.23 3.95 -10.06
C THR A 41 13.19 2.98 -9.38
N GLY A 42 13.28 1.75 -9.90
CA GLY A 42 14.21 0.73 -9.39
C GLY A 42 15.70 1.03 -9.58
N ALA A 43 16.05 2.13 -10.28
CA ALA A 43 17.43 2.56 -10.46
C ALA A 43 18.03 3.21 -9.19
N ASN A 44 17.18 3.66 -8.26
CA ASN A 44 17.59 4.34 -7.03
C ASN A 44 17.31 3.48 -5.78
N LYS A 45 17.90 3.90 -4.66
CA LYS A 45 17.61 3.35 -3.33
C LYS A 45 16.76 4.34 -2.55
N TYR A 46 15.73 3.83 -1.89
CA TYR A 46 14.83 4.64 -1.06
C TYR A 46 14.79 4.10 0.36
N VAL A 47 14.47 4.99 1.30
CA VAL A 47 14.22 4.64 2.70
C VAL A 47 12.81 5.08 3.05
N PHE A 48 11.95 4.13 3.40
CA PHE A 48 10.66 4.42 4.01
C PHE A 48 10.85 4.39 5.54
N ARG A 49 10.76 5.56 6.18
CA ARG A 49 10.95 5.69 7.63
C ARG A 49 9.60 5.90 8.31
N ILE A 50 9.26 4.99 9.22
CA ILE A 50 8.19 5.20 10.18
C ILE A 50 8.84 5.60 11.51
N PRO A 51 8.55 6.79 12.05
CA PRO A 51 9.09 7.19 13.35
C PRO A 51 8.66 6.23 14.47
N ALA A 52 9.50 6.13 15.51
CA ALA A 52 9.18 5.35 16.69
C ALA A 52 7.84 5.82 17.30
N GLY A 53 6.97 4.87 17.67
CA GLY A 53 5.64 5.17 18.19
C GLY A 53 4.61 5.62 17.14
N GLN A 54 4.96 5.65 15.85
CA GLN A 54 4.07 6.06 14.75
C GLN A 54 3.80 4.94 13.74
N LEU A 55 3.88 3.68 14.17
CA LEU A 55 3.40 2.58 13.35
C LEU A 55 1.91 2.78 12.99
N PRO A 56 1.46 2.33 11.81
CA PRO A 56 0.06 2.41 11.43
C PRO A 56 -0.87 1.88 12.55
N PRO A 57 -1.90 2.65 12.95
CA PRO A 57 -2.77 2.30 14.08
C PRO A 57 -3.82 1.27 13.65
N VAL A 58 -3.37 0.05 13.36
CA VAL A 58 -4.21 -1.05 12.86
C VAL A 58 -4.40 -2.11 13.93
N ASN A 59 -5.60 -2.71 13.98
CA ASN A 59 -5.89 -3.78 14.93
C ASN A 59 -5.30 -5.14 14.48
N ALA A 60 -5.13 -5.33 13.17
CA ALA A 60 -4.64 -6.58 12.60
C ALA A 60 -3.18 -6.47 12.15
N PHE A 61 -2.93 -5.85 11.00
CA PHE A 61 -1.58 -5.68 10.47
C PHE A 61 -1.49 -4.53 9.47
N TRP A 62 -0.26 -4.12 9.18
CA TRP A 62 0.06 -3.24 8.06
C TRP A 62 1.13 -3.91 7.20
N SER A 63 1.16 -3.58 5.91
CA SER A 63 2.21 -4.02 4.99
C SER A 63 2.54 -2.94 3.97
N LEU A 64 3.78 -2.94 3.51
CA LEU A 64 4.25 -2.18 2.36
C LEU A 64 4.68 -3.18 1.29
N THR A 65 4.07 -3.11 0.11
CA THR A 65 4.32 -4.02 -1.03
C THR A 65 4.79 -3.22 -2.23
N ALA A 66 5.79 -3.74 -2.95
CA ALA A 66 6.31 -3.10 -4.16
C ALA A 66 5.65 -3.68 -5.42
N TYR A 67 5.12 -2.80 -6.27
CA TYR A 67 4.49 -3.15 -7.54
C TYR A 67 5.17 -2.44 -8.72
N GLU A 68 5.27 -3.13 -9.84
CA GLU A 68 5.62 -2.55 -11.13
C GLU A 68 4.40 -1.86 -11.75
N LEU A 69 4.56 -0.61 -12.17
CA LEU A 69 3.53 0.15 -12.87
C LEU A 69 3.85 0.23 -14.37
N PRO A 70 2.83 0.25 -15.25
CA PRO A 70 1.39 0.27 -14.94
C PRO A 70 0.77 -1.12 -14.71
N ALA A 71 1.53 -2.20 -14.91
CA ALA A 71 1.03 -3.57 -14.85
C ALA A 71 0.39 -3.95 -13.51
N SER A 72 0.74 -3.26 -12.42
CA SER A 72 0.28 -3.50 -11.05
C SER A 72 0.61 -4.92 -10.57
N SER A 73 1.75 -5.44 -11.01
CA SER A 73 2.27 -6.77 -10.67
C SER A 73 3.40 -6.67 -9.66
N LEU A 74 3.64 -7.75 -8.89
CA LEU A 74 4.79 -7.82 -8.00
C LEU A 74 6.10 -7.75 -8.81
N VAL A 75 7.10 -7.02 -8.30
CA VAL A 75 8.41 -6.85 -8.98
C VAL A 75 9.33 -8.04 -8.70
N PRO A 76 9.69 -8.88 -9.69
CA PRO A 76 10.62 -9.99 -9.50
C PRO A 76 11.95 -9.51 -8.92
N ASN A 77 12.44 -10.19 -7.88
CA ASN A 77 13.72 -9.85 -7.27
C ASN A 77 14.47 -11.09 -6.73
N PRO A 78 15.82 -11.08 -6.70
CA PRO A 78 16.61 -12.26 -6.35
C PRO A 78 16.39 -12.82 -4.94
N ILE A 79 15.92 -11.99 -4.00
CA ILE A 79 15.66 -12.40 -2.62
C ILE A 79 14.23 -12.93 -2.41
N ASN A 80 13.41 -12.95 -3.46
CA ASN A 80 12.02 -13.41 -3.45
C ASN A 80 11.16 -12.77 -2.35
N ARG A 81 11.37 -11.46 -2.10
CA ARG A 81 10.62 -10.69 -1.09
C ARG A 81 9.89 -9.55 -1.77
N TYR A 82 8.57 -9.51 -1.61
CA TYR A 82 7.73 -8.52 -2.29
C TYR A 82 7.01 -7.57 -1.33
N LEU A 83 7.05 -7.86 -0.03
CA LEU A 83 6.46 -7.02 1.01
C LEU A 83 7.30 -6.99 2.29
N ILE A 84 7.04 -5.96 3.10
CA ILE A 84 7.44 -5.83 4.50
C ILE A 84 6.16 -5.58 5.31
N ASN A 85 5.98 -6.22 6.47
CA ASN A 85 4.78 -6.05 7.29
C ASN A 85 5.07 -6.07 8.79
N SER A 86 4.06 -5.74 9.61
CA SER A 86 4.20 -5.73 11.07
C SER A 86 4.68 -7.06 11.67
N PRO A 87 4.17 -8.24 11.28
CA PRO A 87 4.70 -9.53 11.76
C PRO A 87 6.18 -9.76 11.53
N MET A 88 6.79 -9.14 10.50
CA MET A 88 8.21 -9.27 10.21
C MET A 88 9.10 -8.38 11.08
N LEU A 89 8.56 -7.42 11.84
CA LEU A 89 9.37 -6.45 12.59
C LEU A 89 10.43 -7.09 13.50
N PRO A 90 10.15 -8.16 14.28
CA PRO A 90 11.14 -8.76 15.17
C PRO A 90 12.38 -9.34 14.46
N SER A 91 12.32 -9.58 13.15
CA SER A 91 13.42 -10.13 12.35
C SER A 91 13.97 -9.15 11.30
N LEU A 92 13.43 -7.94 11.23
CA LEU A 92 13.87 -6.88 10.32
C LEU A 92 14.87 -5.90 10.96
N VAL A 93 14.87 -5.80 12.29
CA VAL A 93 15.81 -5.01 13.10
C VAL A 93 16.82 -5.90 13.81
#